data_AF-A0A936H3P3-F1
#
_entry.id   AF-A0A936H3P3-F1
#
_cell.length_a   1.000
_cell.length_b   1.000
_cell.length_c   1.000
_cell.angle_alpha   90.00
_cell.angle_beta   90.00
_cell.angle_gamma   90.00
#
_symmetry.space_group_name_H-M   'P 1'
#
loop_
_entity.id
_entity.type
_entity.pdbx_description
1 polymer ?
#
loop_
_entity_poly.entity_id
_entity_poly.type
_entity_poly.pdbx_seq_one_letter_code
_entity_poly.pdbx_strand_id
1 'polypeptide(L)'
;MLPYDEITNFSEGLAAVRKTGKWGFINTEGKEVIPLQWAGVNPFSDGIAPVQLSAGDLPYFIDKTGRKAFDLPSGYRFVGPYSEGIAKVAANNLGGYMDKTGKIAIPAKYPNLGSFVNGMAIVVNAQNKYGFIDKTGKEVIPLSFDEAGDFSADGLAPVRQGTLWGFVDKTGKMTISLQYEVVSNFKNGVCAVRKGGKVGYIDTQNKEIVPLLFEDGKEFLDDFAAVKLNGKWGFANLNGKGKLVIPANYENVGKFYENLVFVKLNGKVGAINRAGATIVPFAYEDAGEFAGGIAYVKKNGKFGIVDNNGKEIIPTVCDAAGNYQNGKIAVIVSFKGYEVRALRK
;
A
#
# COMPACT_ATOMS: atom_id res chain seq x y z
N MET A 1 -14.71 20.32 -20.90
CA MET A 1 -14.46 18.91 -21.29
C MET A 1 -12.97 18.76 -21.44
N LEU A 2 -12.32 17.79 -20.77
CA LEU A 2 -10.88 17.59 -20.96
C LEU A 2 -10.64 17.07 -22.38
N PRO A 3 -9.57 17.50 -23.09
CA PRO A 3 -9.34 17.13 -24.49
C PRO A 3 -8.89 15.67 -24.71
N TYR A 4 -8.81 14.88 -23.63
CA TYR A 4 -8.28 13.51 -23.57
C TYR A 4 -9.28 12.57 -22.88
N ASP A 5 -9.25 11.31 -23.30
CA ASP A 5 -10.09 10.23 -22.75
C ASP A 5 -9.56 9.75 -21.39
N GLU A 6 -8.24 9.82 -21.20
CA GLU A 6 -7.55 9.36 -19.99
C GLU A 6 -6.30 10.21 -19.73
N ILE A 7 -5.97 10.44 -18.45
CA ILE A 7 -4.79 11.17 -17.99
C ILE A 7 -4.23 10.45 -16.76
N THR A 8 -2.92 10.18 -16.74
CA THR A 8 -2.24 9.61 -15.57
C THR A 8 -1.77 10.70 -14.61
N ASN A 9 -1.35 10.30 -13.40
CA ASN A 9 -0.61 11.21 -12.53
C ASN A 9 0.67 11.73 -13.22
N PHE A 10 1.07 12.95 -12.88
CA PHE A 10 2.34 13.51 -13.29
C PHE A 10 3.49 12.72 -12.66
N SER A 11 4.50 12.42 -13.48
CA SER A 11 5.79 11.87 -13.06
C SER A 11 6.89 12.67 -13.76
N GLU A 12 7.81 13.20 -12.96
CA GLU A 12 8.92 14.04 -13.44
C GLU A 12 8.53 15.21 -14.37
N GLY A 13 7.37 15.81 -14.11
CA GLY A 13 6.84 16.95 -14.86
C GLY A 13 6.02 16.60 -16.10
N LEU A 14 5.83 15.30 -16.41
CA LEU A 14 5.03 14.84 -17.54
C LEU A 14 3.90 13.90 -17.08
N ALA A 15 2.73 14.00 -17.71
CA ALA A 15 1.63 13.05 -17.53
C ALA A 15 1.33 12.36 -18.86
N ALA A 16 1.11 11.05 -18.84
CA ALA A 16 0.65 10.33 -20.00
C ALA A 16 -0.83 10.64 -20.24
N VAL A 17 -1.18 10.90 -21.50
CA VAL A 17 -2.54 11.21 -21.93
C VAL A 17 -2.96 10.30 -23.05
N ARG A 18 -4.24 9.87 -23.06
CA ARG A 18 -4.80 9.05 -24.13
C ARG A 18 -5.91 9.78 -24.86
N LYS A 19 -5.93 9.68 -26.18
CA LYS A 19 -7.07 10.05 -27.01
C LYS A 19 -7.18 9.10 -28.20
N THR A 20 -8.40 8.65 -28.51
CA THR A 20 -8.67 7.75 -29.64
C THR A 20 -7.75 6.51 -29.65
N GLY A 21 -7.49 5.96 -28.46
CA GLY A 21 -6.67 4.74 -28.29
C GLY A 21 -5.15 4.93 -28.44
N LYS A 22 -4.66 6.16 -28.59
CA LYS A 22 -3.23 6.47 -28.68
C LYS A 22 -2.77 7.33 -27.51
N TRP A 23 -1.59 7.01 -27.00
CA TRP A 23 -0.95 7.66 -25.87
C TRP A 23 0.16 8.62 -26.32
N GLY A 24 0.31 9.70 -25.58
CA GLY A 24 1.37 10.71 -25.65
C GLY A 24 1.57 11.37 -24.29
N PHE A 25 2.22 12.52 -24.21
CA PHE A 25 2.53 13.19 -22.94
C PHE A 25 2.30 14.69 -22.96
N ILE A 26 1.79 15.22 -21.84
CA ILE A 26 1.62 16.65 -21.57
C ILE A 26 2.52 17.11 -20.41
N ASN A 27 2.85 18.40 -20.38
CA ASN A 27 3.50 19.04 -19.22
C ASN A 27 2.49 19.46 -18.14
N THR A 28 2.99 20.01 -17.03
CA THR A 28 2.17 20.50 -15.90
C THR A 28 1.25 21.66 -16.24
N GLU A 29 1.44 22.33 -17.38
CA GLU A 29 0.56 23.38 -17.91
C GLU A 29 -0.56 22.79 -18.80
N GLY A 30 -0.57 21.46 -19.00
CA GLY A 30 -1.52 20.77 -19.86
C GLY A 30 -1.17 20.85 -21.36
N LYS A 31 0.01 21.36 -21.72
CA LYS A 31 0.47 21.44 -23.09
C LYS A 31 1.07 20.12 -23.54
N GLU A 32 0.69 19.65 -24.73
CA GLU A 32 1.31 18.49 -25.37
C GLU A 32 2.80 18.72 -25.63
N VAL A 33 3.63 17.80 -25.12
CA VAL A 33 5.09 17.78 -25.30
C VAL A 33 5.50 16.65 -26.22
N ILE A 34 4.83 15.50 -26.10
CA ILE A 34 5.10 14.32 -26.92
C ILE A 34 3.77 13.89 -27.58
N PRO A 35 3.68 13.88 -28.92
CA PRO A 35 2.45 13.56 -29.63
C PRO A 35 1.89 12.16 -29.34
N LEU A 36 0.59 12.02 -29.54
CA LEU A 36 -0.12 10.75 -29.40
C LEU A 36 0.27 9.76 -30.52
N GLN A 37 0.99 8.69 -30.19
CA GLN A 37 1.44 7.72 -31.20
C GLN A 37 1.50 6.27 -30.71
N TRP A 38 1.55 6.03 -29.41
CA TRP A 38 1.75 4.69 -28.84
C TRP A 38 0.44 4.00 -28.45
N ALA A 39 0.39 2.69 -28.60
CA ALA A 39 -0.69 1.86 -28.06
C ALA A 39 -0.58 1.68 -26.54
N GLY A 40 0.62 1.77 -25.97
CA GLY A 40 0.86 1.68 -24.54
C GLY A 40 2.07 2.49 -24.10
N VAL A 41 2.01 3.08 -22.90
CA VAL A 41 3.09 3.83 -22.27
C VAL A 41 3.08 3.57 -20.76
N ASN A 42 4.24 3.66 -20.11
CA ASN A 42 4.28 3.88 -18.65
C ASN A 42 4.75 5.32 -18.36
N PRO A 43 4.49 5.84 -17.15
CA PRO A 43 5.00 7.14 -16.74
C PRO A 43 6.53 7.24 -16.87
N PHE A 44 7.02 8.46 -17.13
CA PHE A 44 8.45 8.73 -17.06
C PHE A 44 8.99 8.40 -15.68
N SER A 45 10.10 7.69 -15.65
CA SER A 45 10.85 7.39 -14.45
C SER A 45 12.32 7.42 -14.80
N ASP A 46 13.08 8.16 -14.01
CA ASP A 46 14.50 8.34 -14.16
C ASP A 46 14.93 8.96 -15.50
N GLY A 47 14.07 9.78 -16.12
CA GLY A 47 14.33 10.49 -17.38
C GLY A 47 13.85 9.79 -18.66
N ILE A 48 13.34 8.56 -18.56
CA ILE A 48 12.91 7.74 -19.69
C ILE A 48 11.55 7.09 -19.43
N ALA A 49 10.84 6.73 -20.51
CA ALA A 49 9.56 6.04 -20.43
C ALA A 49 9.54 4.84 -21.39
N PRO A 50 9.07 3.65 -20.96
CA PRO A 50 8.81 2.55 -21.86
C PRO A 50 7.51 2.81 -22.64
N VAL A 51 7.55 2.57 -23.94
CA VAL A 51 6.46 2.81 -24.88
C VAL A 51 6.33 1.66 -25.86
N GLN A 52 5.12 1.43 -26.36
CA GLN A 52 4.77 0.37 -27.33
C GLN A 52 4.03 0.99 -28.50
N LEU A 53 4.50 0.76 -29.73
CA LEU A 53 3.87 1.31 -30.94
C LEU A 53 2.49 0.69 -31.16
N SER A 54 2.41 -0.63 -31.09
CA SER A 54 1.19 -1.41 -31.26
C SER A 54 1.00 -2.38 -30.10
N ALA A 55 -0.25 -2.84 -29.91
CA ALA A 55 -0.55 -3.86 -28.92
C ALA A 55 0.19 -5.16 -29.27
N GLY A 56 0.95 -5.70 -28.31
CA GLY A 56 1.75 -6.91 -28.49
C GLY A 56 3.21 -6.68 -28.87
N ASP A 57 3.58 -5.44 -29.25
CA ASP A 57 4.98 -5.09 -29.50
C ASP A 57 5.80 -5.13 -28.20
N LEU A 58 7.07 -5.52 -28.31
CA LEU A 58 8.01 -5.33 -27.21
C LEU A 58 8.19 -3.82 -26.96
N PRO A 59 8.17 -3.38 -25.69
CA PRO A 59 8.38 -1.98 -25.38
C PRO A 59 9.82 -1.55 -25.72
N TYR A 60 9.97 -0.30 -26.15
CA TYR A 60 11.26 0.40 -26.22
C TYR A 60 11.19 1.69 -25.39
N PHE A 61 12.31 2.38 -25.23
CA PHE A 61 12.40 3.54 -24.36
C PHE A 61 12.48 4.82 -25.16
N ILE A 62 11.83 5.86 -24.64
CA ILE A 62 11.98 7.23 -25.11
C ILE A 62 12.55 8.13 -24.03
N ASP A 63 13.27 9.17 -24.44
CA ASP A 63 13.61 10.30 -23.60
C ASP A 63 12.44 11.29 -23.48
N LYS A 64 12.61 12.35 -22.69
CA LYS A 64 11.59 13.41 -22.50
C LYS A 64 11.28 14.24 -23.75
N THR A 65 12.04 14.07 -24.82
CA THR A 65 11.76 14.68 -26.14
C THR A 65 10.91 13.76 -27.03
N GLY A 66 10.63 12.53 -26.58
CA GLY A 66 9.92 11.51 -27.36
C GLY A 66 10.80 10.72 -28.32
N ARG A 67 12.13 10.92 -28.29
CA ARG A 67 13.07 10.19 -29.13
C ARG A 67 13.46 8.89 -28.49
N LYS A 68 13.67 7.85 -29.30
CA LYS A 68 14.17 6.56 -28.82
C LYS A 68 15.49 6.75 -28.07
N ALA A 69 15.52 6.31 -26.80
CA ALA A 69 16.66 6.51 -25.92
C ALA A 69 17.81 5.54 -26.24
N PHE A 70 17.49 4.25 -26.46
CA PHE A 70 18.45 3.21 -26.81
C PHE A 70 17.73 1.97 -27.36
N ASP A 71 18.51 1.05 -27.93
CA ASP A 71 18.08 -0.31 -28.28
C ASP A 71 18.31 -1.27 -27.10
N LEU A 72 17.36 -2.17 -26.87
CA LEU A 72 17.56 -3.25 -25.91
C LEU A 72 18.60 -4.24 -26.45
N PRO A 73 19.52 -4.74 -25.61
CA PRO A 73 20.42 -5.83 -26.00
C PRO A 73 19.64 -7.05 -26.51
N SER A 74 20.17 -7.73 -27.53
CA SER A 74 19.54 -8.91 -28.11
C SER A 74 19.24 -9.97 -27.05
N GLY A 75 18.03 -10.53 -27.09
CA GLY A 75 17.54 -11.54 -26.14
C GLY A 75 17.03 -10.99 -24.80
N TYR A 76 17.18 -9.69 -24.54
CA TYR A 76 16.63 -9.04 -23.36
C TYR A 76 15.28 -8.37 -23.65
N ARG A 77 14.39 -8.43 -22.66
CA ARG A 77 13.13 -7.68 -22.63
C ARG A 77 13.03 -6.88 -21.34
N PHE A 78 12.40 -5.72 -21.40
CA PHE A 78 12.07 -4.93 -20.22
C PHE A 78 10.91 -5.56 -19.46
N VAL A 79 10.98 -5.58 -18.13
CA VAL A 79 9.97 -6.24 -17.28
C VAL A 79 9.53 -5.43 -16.06
N GLY A 80 9.99 -4.17 -15.90
CA GLY A 80 9.51 -3.32 -14.82
C GLY A 80 10.23 -1.98 -14.75
N PRO A 81 9.62 -0.97 -14.11
CA PRO A 81 10.09 0.42 -14.15
C PRO A 81 11.52 0.58 -13.66
N TYR A 82 12.13 1.70 -14.04
CA TYR A 82 13.36 2.18 -13.41
C TYR A 82 13.11 2.49 -11.94
N SER A 83 14.09 2.16 -11.12
CA SER A 83 14.12 2.51 -9.70
C SER A 83 15.56 2.79 -9.32
N GLU A 84 15.83 3.99 -8.83
CA GLU A 84 17.17 4.46 -8.47
C GLU A 84 18.23 4.31 -9.57
N GLY A 85 17.82 4.55 -10.81
CA GLY A 85 18.69 4.55 -11.99
C GLY A 85 18.94 3.20 -12.65
N ILE A 86 18.23 2.16 -12.24
CA ILE A 86 18.36 0.82 -12.81
C ILE A 86 16.97 0.17 -12.99
N ALA A 87 16.78 -0.59 -14.05
CA ALA A 87 15.51 -1.24 -14.37
C ALA A 87 15.63 -2.76 -14.43
N LYS A 88 14.51 -3.43 -14.16
CA LYS A 88 14.41 -4.88 -14.29
C LYS A 88 14.30 -5.27 -15.76
N VAL A 89 15.15 -6.20 -16.17
CA VAL A 89 15.13 -6.82 -17.50
C VAL A 89 15.10 -8.34 -17.36
N ALA A 90 14.69 -9.04 -18.41
CA ALA A 90 14.69 -10.50 -18.43
C ALA A 90 15.28 -11.04 -19.73
N ALA A 91 15.99 -12.16 -19.64
CA ALA A 91 16.44 -12.97 -20.76
C ALA A 91 16.38 -14.45 -20.36
N ASN A 92 15.98 -15.34 -21.26
CA ASN A 92 15.83 -16.78 -21.00
C ASN A 92 15.04 -17.12 -19.72
N ASN A 93 13.95 -16.37 -19.46
CA ASN A 93 13.12 -16.48 -18.25
C ASN A 93 13.82 -16.17 -16.91
N LEU A 94 15.06 -15.66 -16.95
CA LEU A 94 15.77 -15.15 -15.79
C LEU A 94 15.75 -13.63 -15.79
N GLY A 95 15.71 -13.04 -14.60
CA GLY A 95 15.78 -11.61 -14.38
C GLY A 95 17.22 -11.14 -14.18
N GLY A 96 17.47 -9.93 -14.65
CA GLY A 96 18.67 -9.13 -14.41
C GLY A 96 18.32 -7.65 -14.34
N TYR A 97 19.33 -6.80 -14.48
CA TYR A 97 19.17 -5.36 -14.40
C TYR A 97 19.95 -4.59 -15.46
N MET A 98 19.39 -3.46 -15.87
CA MET A 98 19.94 -2.59 -16.92
C MET A 98 19.98 -1.14 -16.44
N ASP A 99 21.04 -0.43 -16.79
CA ASP A 99 21.17 0.99 -16.48
C ASP A 99 20.35 1.89 -17.43
N LYS A 100 20.39 3.21 -17.21
CA LYS A 100 19.67 4.20 -18.05
C LYS A 100 20.24 4.36 -19.46
N THR A 101 21.44 3.83 -19.72
CA THR A 101 22.09 3.88 -21.04
C THR A 101 21.73 2.66 -21.90
N GLY A 102 20.96 1.71 -21.36
CA GLY A 102 20.59 0.47 -22.02
C GLY A 102 21.63 -0.65 -21.84
N LYS A 103 22.66 -0.45 -21.01
CA LYS A 103 23.66 -1.48 -20.74
C LYS A 103 23.21 -2.40 -19.63
N ILE A 104 23.43 -3.69 -19.80
CA ILE A 104 23.17 -4.69 -18.76
C ILE A 104 24.14 -4.47 -17.61
N ALA A 105 23.63 -3.95 -16.50
CA ALA A 105 24.38 -3.74 -15.27
C ALA A 105 24.56 -5.06 -14.51
N ILE A 106 23.53 -5.91 -14.50
CA ILE A 106 23.54 -7.21 -13.84
C ILE A 106 22.93 -8.23 -14.82
N PRO A 107 23.70 -9.22 -15.29
CA PRO A 107 23.21 -10.23 -16.22
C PRO A 107 21.96 -10.96 -15.71
N ALA A 108 21.10 -11.38 -16.63
CA ALA A 108 19.93 -12.19 -16.31
C ALA A 108 20.35 -13.55 -15.73
N LYS A 109 20.20 -13.72 -14.42
CA LYS A 109 20.60 -14.95 -13.71
C LYS A 109 19.70 -15.34 -12.53
N TYR A 110 18.77 -14.48 -12.14
CA TYR A 110 17.90 -14.73 -11.00
C TYR A 110 16.51 -15.16 -11.46
N PRO A 111 15.98 -16.31 -11.01
CA PRO A 111 14.59 -16.68 -11.26
C PRO A 111 13.57 -15.63 -10.80
N ASN A 112 13.86 -14.93 -9.70
CA ASN A 112 13.03 -13.84 -9.19
C ASN A 112 13.89 -12.73 -8.56
N LEU A 113 13.44 -11.48 -8.70
CA LEU A 113 14.12 -10.30 -8.21
C LEU A 113 13.16 -9.13 -7.97
N GLY A 114 13.47 -8.31 -6.97
CA GLY A 114 12.74 -7.08 -6.64
C GLY A 114 13.29 -5.85 -7.36
N SER A 115 12.66 -4.70 -7.11
CA SER A 115 13.22 -3.41 -7.53
C SER A 115 14.31 -2.96 -6.56
N PHE A 116 15.23 -2.09 -7.01
CA PHE A 116 16.20 -1.48 -6.10
C PHE A 116 15.53 -0.45 -5.21
N VAL A 117 15.72 -0.56 -3.90
CA VAL A 117 15.25 0.40 -2.90
C VAL A 117 16.34 0.60 -1.86
N ASN A 118 16.70 1.85 -1.59
CA ASN A 118 17.82 2.27 -0.75
C ASN A 118 19.15 1.57 -1.11
N GLY A 119 19.44 1.43 -2.40
CA GLY A 119 20.70 0.87 -2.90
C GLY A 119 20.81 -0.65 -2.97
N MET A 120 19.78 -1.40 -2.54
CA MET A 120 19.78 -2.86 -2.58
C MET A 120 18.52 -3.41 -3.27
N ALA A 121 18.61 -4.62 -3.79
CA ALA A 121 17.47 -5.36 -4.28
C ALA A 121 17.46 -6.79 -3.74
N ILE A 122 16.27 -7.28 -3.41
CA ILE A 122 16.06 -8.68 -3.08
C ILE A 122 16.17 -9.55 -4.34
N VAL A 123 16.84 -10.68 -4.23
CA VAL A 123 17.03 -11.66 -5.30
C VAL A 123 16.83 -13.07 -4.79
N VAL A 124 16.40 -13.96 -5.68
CA VAL A 124 16.17 -15.37 -5.37
C VAL A 124 17.05 -16.23 -6.28
N ASN A 125 17.72 -17.25 -5.74
CA ASN A 125 18.50 -18.21 -6.54
C ASN A 125 17.63 -19.39 -7.05
N ALA A 126 18.25 -20.30 -7.79
CA ALA A 126 17.59 -21.49 -8.33
C ALA A 126 17.10 -22.48 -7.25
N GLN A 127 17.57 -22.36 -6.00
CA GLN A 127 17.15 -23.17 -4.86
C GLN A 127 16.06 -22.48 -4.03
N ASN A 128 15.43 -21.42 -4.55
CA ASN A 128 14.44 -20.60 -3.85
C ASN A 128 14.95 -19.98 -2.55
N LYS A 129 16.24 -19.63 -2.49
CA LYS A 129 16.82 -18.89 -1.37
C LYS A 129 16.91 -17.41 -1.68
N TYR A 130 16.52 -16.61 -0.70
CA TYR A 130 16.48 -15.16 -0.76
C TYR A 130 17.74 -14.54 -0.18
N GLY A 131 18.20 -13.48 -0.82
CA GLY A 131 19.28 -12.61 -0.35
C GLY A 131 19.18 -11.23 -0.99
N PHE A 132 20.21 -10.40 -0.77
CA PHE A 132 20.21 -9.01 -1.24
C PHE A 132 21.51 -8.69 -1.97
N ILE A 133 21.39 -7.95 -3.07
CA ILE A 133 22.52 -7.48 -3.86
C ILE A 133 22.54 -5.95 -3.92
N ASP A 134 23.73 -5.39 -4.12
CA ASP A 134 23.89 -3.99 -4.49
C ASP A 134 23.72 -3.77 -6.01
N LYS A 135 23.80 -2.50 -6.44
CA LYS A 135 23.65 -2.12 -7.86
C LYS A 135 24.73 -2.64 -8.79
N THR A 136 25.84 -3.15 -8.26
CA THR A 136 26.89 -3.83 -9.03
C THR A 136 26.59 -5.31 -9.22
N GLY A 137 25.55 -5.82 -8.54
CA GLY A 137 25.20 -7.24 -8.52
C GLY A 137 26.00 -8.04 -7.50
N LYS A 138 26.79 -7.36 -6.64
CA LYS A 138 27.50 -8.00 -5.54
C LYS A 138 26.52 -8.35 -4.44
N GLU A 139 26.64 -9.56 -3.94
CA GLU A 139 25.91 -10.03 -2.77
C GLU A 139 26.31 -9.22 -1.53
N VAL A 140 25.32 -8.57 -0.91
CA VAL A 140 25.45 -7.87 0.37
C VAL A 140 24.96 -8.77 1.49
N ILE A 141 23.85 -9.47 1.26
CA ILE A 141 23.27 -10.44 2.20
C ILE A 141 23.12 -11.77 1.47
N PRO A 142 23.69 -12.86 1.99
CA PRO A 142 23.71 -14.14 1.30
C PRO A 142 22.34 -14.71 0.95
N LEU A 143 22.25 -15.32 -0.25
CA LEU A 143 21.06 -16.03 -0.72
C LEU A 143 20.88 -17.35 0.05
N SER A 144 20.46 -17.25 1.31
CA SER A 144 20.44 -18.34 2.29
C SER A 144 19.10 -18.48 3.02
N PHE A 145 18.30 -17.41 3.07
CA PHE A 145 17.00 -17.40 3.73
C PHE A 145 15.94 -18.10 2.89
N ASP A 146 14.95 -18.71 3.54
CA ASP A 146 13.81 -19.32 2.86
C ASP A 146 12.84 -18.27 2.31
N GLU A 147 12.82 -17.09 2.93
CA GLU A 147 12.02 -15.95 2.50
C GLU A 147 12.63 -14.66 3.05
N ALA A 148 12.44 -13.54 2.35
CA ALA A 148 12.74 -12.22 2.86
C ALA A 148 11.75 -11.19 2.30
N GLY A 149 11.52 -10.11 3.05
CA GLY A 149 10.79 -8.93 2.61
C GLY A 149 11.72 -7.76 2.29
N ASP A 150 11.17 -6.70 1.72
CA ASP A 150 11.93 -5.47 1.46
C ASP A 150 12.39 -4.79 2.76
N PHE A 151 13.46 -3.99 2.66
CA PHE A 151 13.87 -3.11 3.75
C PHE A 151 12.78 -2.05 4.01
N SER A 152 12.36 -1.92 5.26
CA SER A 152 11.52 -0.80 5.68
C SER A 152 12.29 0.52 5.67
N ALA A 153 11.56 1.64 5.81
CA ALA A 153 12.16 2.95 6.06
C ALA A 153 13.02 2.98 7.34
N ASP A 154 12.75 2.08 8.29
CA ASP A 154 13.51 1.91 9.53
C ASP A 154 14.82 1.11 9.32
N GLY A 155 15.11 0.68 8.09
CA GLY A 155 16.37 0.05 7.71
C GLY A 155 16.51 -1.43 8.07
N LEU A 156 15.39 -2.09 8.41
CA LEU A 156 15.33 -3.53 8.70
C LEU A 156 14.50 -4.27 7.65
N ALA A 157 14.94 -5.47 7.28
CA ALA A 157 14.20 -6.37 6.41
C ALA A 157 13.81 -7.64 7.19
N PRO A 158 12.56 -8.13 7.11
CA PRO A 158 12.19 -9.40 7.68
C PRO A 158 12.81 -10.54 6.86
N VAL A 159 13.35 -11.54 7.54
CA VAL A 159 13.91 -12.75 6.94
C VAL A 159 13.38 -13.98 7.64
N ARG A 160 13.20 -15.07 6.90
CA ARG A 160 12.70 -16.35 7.41
C ARG A 160 13.70 -17.47 7.19
N GLN A 161 13.84 -18.31 8.21
CA GLN A 161 14.45 -19.63 8.08
C GLN A 161 13.55 -20.66 8.76
N GLY A 162 13.22 -21.74 8.05
CA GLY A 162 12.20 -22.70 8.46
C GLY A 162 10.86 -22.01 8.68
N THR A 163 10.34 -22.12 9.90
CA THR A 163 9.05 -21.53 10.30
C THR A 163 9.19 -20.20 11.03
N LEU A 164 10.41 -19.73 11.29
CA LEU A 164 10.65 -18.57 12.14
C LEU A 164 11.20 -17.38 11.35
N TRP A 165 10.63 -16.23 11.66
CA TRP A 165 11.01 -14.92 11.17
C TRP A 165 11.89 -14.19 12.20
N GLY A 166 12.77 -13.36 11.67
CA GLY A 166 13.60 -12.40 12.37
C GLY A 166 13.87 -11.20 11.45
N PHE A 167 14.84 -10.37 11.80
CA PHE A 167 15.19 -9.18 11.03
C PHE A 167 16.70 -9.02 10.87
N VAL A 168 17.10 -8.55 9.69
CA VAL A 168 18.48 -8.16 9.38
C VAL A 168 18.57 -6.66 9.11
N ASP A 169 19.71 -6.07 9.40
CA ASP A 169 20.06 -4.73 8.92
C ASP A 169 20.62 -4.77 7.48
N LYS A 170 20.95 -3.60 6.95
CA LYS A 170 21.50 -3.44 5.59
C LYS A 170 22.86 -4.10 5.37
N THR A 171 23.55 -4.52 6.44
CA THR A 171 24.81 -5.27 6.35
C THR A 171 24.60 -6.79 6.37
N GLY A 172 23.35 -7.24 6.57
CA GLY A 172 23.01 -8.65 6.73
C GLY A 172 23.16 -9.16 8.17
N LYS A 173 23.51 -8.29 9.12
CA LYS A 173 23.58 -8.68 10.52
C LYS A 173 22.16 -8.87 11.06
N MET A 174 21.92 -10.02 11.70
CA MET A 174 20.69 -10.26 12.44
C MET A 174 20.57 -9.24 13.58
N THR A 175 19.60 -8.34 13.48
CA THR A 175 19.25 -7.39 14.56
C THR A 175 18.23 -7.99 15.51
N ILE A 176 17.35 -8.84 14.98
CA ILE A 176 16.35 -9.57 15.74
C ILE A 176 16.44 -11.04 15.32
N SER A 177 16.83 -11.92 16.24
CA SER A 177 16.98 -13.35 15.97
C SER A 177 15.68 -14.00 15.48
N LEU A 178 15.81 -15.05 14.68
CA LEU A 178 14.70 -15.89 14.19
C LEU A 178 13.93 -16.49 15.39
N GLN A 179 12.78 -15.93 15.72
CA GLN A 179 12.02 -16.34 16.91
C GLN A 179 10.51 -16.13 16.82
N TYR A 180 10.02 -15.50 15.75
CA TYR A 180 8.62 -15.17 15.56
C TYR A 180 7.98 -16.04 14.49
N GLU A 181 6.76 -16.49 14.71
CA GLU A 181 5.99 -17.30 13.75
C GLU A 181 5.49 -16.44 12.58
N VAL A 182 5.17 -15.17 12.86
CA VAL A 182 4.70 -14.19 11.89
C VAL A 182 5.23 -12.82 12.30
N VAL A 183 5.64 -12.02 11.31
CA VAL A 183 6.03 -10.62 11.51
C VAL A 183 5.40 -9.74 10.44
N SER A 184 5.10 -8.48 10.78
CA SER A 184 4.87 -7.43 9.79
C SER A 184 6.18 -6.70 9.47
N ASN A 185 6.20 -5.91 8.39
CA ASN A 185 7.28 -4.94 8.19
C ASN A 185 7.29 -3.91 9.32
N PHE A 186 8.48 -3.38 9.64
CA PHE A 186 8.62 -2.21 10.49
C PHE A 186 8.03 -0.97 9.80
N LYS A 187 7.33 -0.15 10.58
CA LYS A 187 6.81 1.16 10.16
C LYS A 187 6.86 2.10 11.35
N ASN A 188 7.57 3.22 11.22
CA ASN A 188 7.78 4.20 12.29
C ASN A 188 8.37 3.56 13.56
N GLY A 189 9.35 2.66 13.38
CA GLY A 189 10.06 2.00 14.47
C GLY A 189 9.31 0.87 15.18
N VAL A 190 8.10 0.50 14.73
CA VAL A 190 7.27 -0.55 15.36
C VAL A 190 6.88 -1.62 14.34
N CYS A 191 6.84 -2.89 14.77
CA CYS A 191 6.24 -3.96 13.98
C CYS A 191 5.36 -4.88 14.84
N ALA A 192 4.38 -5.53 14.21
CA ALA A 192 3.57 -6.56 14.83
C ALA A 192 4.29 -7.91 14.71
N VAL A 193 4.24 -8.70 15.77
CA VAL A 193 4.87 -10.02 15.83
C VAL A 193 3.95 -11.06 16.47
N ARG A 194 4.06 -12.32 16.04
CA ARG A 194 3.36 -13.47 16.63
C ARG A 194 4.37 -14.48 17.15
N LYS A 195 4.18 -14.94 18.40
CA LYS A 195 4.98 -15.98 19.05
C LYS A 195 4.11 -16.80 19.98
N GLY A 196 4.15 -18.13 19.90
CA GLY A 196 3.29 -19.01 20.71
C GLY A 196 1.80 -18.77 20.46
N GLY A 197 1.42 -18.44 19.21
CA GLY A 197 0.05 -18.08 18.84
C GLY A 197 -0.44 -16.73 19.36
N LYS A 198 0.36 -16.00 20.15
CA LYS A 198 0.02 -14.68 20.69
C LYS A 198 0.65 -13.56 19.89
N VAL A 199 -0.10 -12.47 19.74
CA VAL A 199 0.30 -11.25 19.03
C VAL A 199 0.77 -10.19 20.03
N GLY A 200 1.82 -9.47 19.65
CA GLY A 200 2.38 -8.32 20.35
C GLY A 200 3.04 -7.37 19.35
N TYR A 201 3.66 -6.31 19.86
CA TYR A 201 4.36 -5.33 19.04
C TYR A 201 5.72 -5.04 19.66
N ILE A 202 6.75 -4.95 18.83
CA ILE A 202 8.13 -4.69 19.25
C ILE A 202 8.70 -3.47 18.55
N ASP A 203 9.70 -2.86 19.17
CA ASP A 203 10.56 -1.87 18.53
C ASP A 203 11.70 -2.53 17.71
N THR A 204 12.51 -1.70 17.04
CA THR A 204 13.64 -2.14 16.22
C THR A 204 14.78 -2.80 17.00
N GLN A 205 14.75 -2.74 18.33
CA GLN A 205 15.69 -3.39 19.25
C GLN A 205 15.10 -4.68 19.85
N ASN A 206 13.97 -5.16 19.32
CA ASN A 206 13.23 -6.31 19.82
C ASN A 206 12.64 -6.11 21.23
N LYS A 207 12.45 -4.88 21.67
CA LYS A 207 11.80 -4.61 22.95
C LYS A 207 10.29 -4.58 22.75
N GLU A 208 9.57 -5.31 23.60
CA GLU A 208 8.12 -5.31 23.60
C GLU A 208 7.58 -3.91 23.93
N ILE A 209 6.87 -3.32 22.96
CA ILE A 209 6.02 -2.15 23.15
C ILE A 209 4.66 -2.63 23.64
N VAL A 210 4.11 -3.68 23.01
CA VAL A 210 2.87 -4.34 23.41
C VAL A 210 3.19 -5.80 23.70
N PRO A 211 2.91 -6.30 24.93
CA PRO A 211 3.18 -7.68 25.29
C PRO A 211 2.50 -8.69 24.36
N LEU A 212 3.16 -9.84 24.15
CA LEU A 212 2.66 -11.00 23.39
C LEU A 212 1.53 -11.73 24.13
N LEU A 213 0.36 -11.09 24.27
CA LEU A 213 -0.77 -11.61 25.05
C LEU A 213 -2.05 -11.74 24.21
N PHE A 214 -2.12 -11.11 23.05
CA PHE A 214 -3.34 -10.97 22.27
C PHE A 214 -3.55 -12.16 21.33
N GLU A 215 -4.80 -12.51 21.05
CA GLU A 215 -5.16 -13.59 20.12
C GLU A 215 -4.92 -13.16 18.66
N ASP A 216 -5.11 -11.87 18.40
CA ASP A 216 -4.98 -11.28 17.07
C ASP A 216 -4.68 -9.77 17.15
N GLY A 217 -4.21 -9.20 16.05
CA GLY A 217 -3.90 -7.78 15.92
C GLY A 217 -4.04 -7.29 14.48
N LYS A 218 -4.48 -6.05 14.28
CA LYS A 218 -4.57 -5.42 12.94
C LYS A 218 -3.44 -4.43 12.71
N GLU A 219 -3.29 -4.01 11.46
CA GLU A 219 -2.29 -3.03 11.03
C GLU A 219 -2.36 -1.72 11.82
N PHE A 220 -1.17 -1.15 12.00
CA PHE A 220 -0.91 0.11 12.69
C PHE A 220 -1.44 1.31 11.90
N LEU A 221 -2.30 2.10 12.55
CA LEU A 221 -2.76 3.40 12.05
C LEU A 221 -2.59 4.44 13.17
N ASP A 222 -1.74 5.43 12.89
CA ASP A 222 -1.34 6.54 13.76
C ASP A 222 -0.62 6.12 15.06
N ASP A 223 -1.34 5.93 16.16
CA ASP A 223 -0.78 5.67 17.51
C ASP A 223 -1.40 4.45 18.20
N PHE A 224 -2.40 3.82 17.57
CA PHE A 224 -3.14 2.71 18.16
C PHE A 224 -2.99 1.44 17.32
N ALA A 225 -2.94 0.32 18.05
CA ALA A 225 -3.09 -1.00 17.49
C ALA A 225 -4.43 -1.59 17.94
N ALA A 226 -5.26 -2.01 16.98
CA ALA A 226 -6.42 -2.83 17.31
C ALA A 226 -5.95 -4.23 17.67
N VAL A 227 -6.30 -4.69 18.88
CA VAL A 227 -5.86 -5.97 19.44
C VAL A 227 -7.05 -6.77 19.96
N LYS A 228 -6.97 -8.10 19.85
CA LYS A 228 -8.04 -9.01 20.26
C LYS A 228 -7.66 -9.77 21.53
N LEU A 229 -8.53 -9.70 22.54
CA LEU A 229 -8.39 -10.39 23.82
C LEU A 229 -9.73 -11.03 24.20
N ASN A 230 -9.73 -12.33 24.53
CA ASN A 230 -10.92 -13.08 24.91
C ASN A 230 -12.06 -12.95 23.89
N GLY A 231 -11.74 -13.07 22.59
CA GLY A 231 -12.75 -12.96 21.53
C GLY A 231 -13.22 -11.54 21.18
N LYS A 232 -12.81 -10.51 21.92
CA LYS A 232 -13.24 -9.12 21.74
C LYS A 232 -12.09 -8.20 21.35
N TRP A 233 -12.39 -7.14 20.61
CA TRP A 233 -11.44 -6.16 20.12
C TRP A 233 -11.39 -4.93 21.03
N GLY A 234 -10.18 -4.41 21.23
CA GLY A 234 -9.89 -3.14 21.88
C GLY A 234 -8.73 -2.44 21.17
N PHE A 235 -8.20 -1.38 21.78
CA PHE A 235 -7.07 -0.62 21.21
C PHE A 235 -5.97 -0.43 22.25
N ALA A 236 -4.74 -0.80 21.87
CA ALA A 236 -3.52 -0.57 22.64
C ALA A 236 -2.79 0.68 22.13
N ASN A 237 -2.30 1.51 23.05
CA ASN A 237 -1.48 2.67 22.72
C ASN A 237 -0.01 2.27 22.61
N LEU A 238 0.59 2.57 21.46
CA LEU A 238 1.97 2.22 21.17
C LEU A 238 2.97 3.23 21.77
N ASN A 239 2.57 4.50 21.94
CA ASN A 239 3.37 5.51 22.64
C ASN A 239 3.34 5.33 24.18
N GLY A 240 2.41 4.51 24.69
CA GLY A 240 2.14 4.29 26.12
C GLY A 240 2.62 2.94 26.67
N LYS A 241 3.59 2.28 26.02
CA LYS A 241 4.05 0.91 26.38
C LYS A 241 2.93 -0.15 26.32
N GLY A 242 2.07 -0.05 25.32
CA GLY A 242 1.12 -1.12 24.97
C GLY A 242 -0.01 -1.36 25.96
N LYS A 243 -0.28 -0.39 26.84
CA LYS A 243 -1.50 -0.40 27.65
C LYS A 243 -2.72 -0.29 26.73
N LEU A 244 -3.73 -1.11 27.01
CA LEU A 244 -5.06 -0.92 26.45
C LEU A 244 -5.56 0.46 26.88
N VAL A 245 -5.75 1.35 25.90
CA VAL A 245 -6.42 2.64 26.13
C VAL A 245 -7.92 2.51 25.94
N ILE A 246 -8.34 1.57 25.10
CA ILE A 246 -9.73 1.23 24.88
C ILE A 246 -9.86 -0.26 25.19
N PRO A 247 -10.61 -0.64 26.23
CA PRO A 247 -10.78 -2.04 26.63
C PRO A 247 -11.33 -2.92 25.51
N ALA A 248 -10.97 -4.19 25.55
CA ALA A 248 -11.42 -5.19 24.58
C ALA A 248 -12.87 -5.61 24.83
N ASN A 249 -13.82 -4.80 24.37
CA ASN A 249 -15.26 -5.02 24.57
C ASN A 249 -16.03 -5.22 23.25
N TYR A 250 -15.40 -4.93 22.11
CA TYR A 250 -16.10 -4.84 20.83
C TYR A 250 -16.07 -6.16 20.05
N GLU A 251 -17.14 -6.46 19.35
CA GLU A 251 -17.24 -7.62 18.45
C GLU A 251 -16.41 -7.41 17.19
N ASN A 252 -16.35 -6.17 16.71
CA ASN A 252 -15.57 -5.77 15.55
C ASN A 252 -15.14 -4.30 15.70
N VAL A 253 -14.03 -3.94 15.07
CA VAL A 253 -13.46 -2.60 15.04
C VAL A 253 -12.99 -2.27 13.62
N GLY A 254 -13.32 -1.07 13.16
CA GLY A 254 -12.82 -0.50 11.91
C GLY A 254 -11.45 0.15 12.07
N LYS A 255 -11.17 1.11 11.19
CA LYS A 255 -9.98 1.97 11.21
C LYS A 255 -10.35 3.36 11.72
N PHE A 256 -9.38 4.04 12.33
CA PHE A 256 -9.56 5.45 12.68
C PHE A 256 -9.50 6.31 11.42
N TYR A 257 -10.53 7.14 11.24
CA TYR A 257 -10.55 8.23 10.27
C TYR A 257 -11.07 9.48 10.97
N GLU A 258 -10.38 10.61 10.78
CA GLU A 258 -10.76 11.88 11.40
C GLU A 258 -10.96 11.77 12.94
N ASN A 259 -10.12 10.97 13.60
CA ASN A 259 -10.13 10.69 15.06
C ASN A 259 -11.29 9.85 15.59
N LEU A 260 -12.15 9.31 14.71
CA LEU A 260 -13.23 8.40 15.07
C LEU A 260 -13.03 7.02 14.46
N VAL A 261 -13.56 6.00 15.12
CA VAL A 261 -13.63 4.64 14.59
C VAL A 261 -15.00 4.05 14.84
N PHE A 262 -15.59 3.45 13.81
CA PHE A 262 -16.77 2.62 13.99
C PHE A 262 -16.40 1.28 14.61
N VAL A 263 -17.14 0.91 15.64
CA VAL A 263 -16.97 -0.32 16.39
C VAL A 263 -18.35 -0.97 16.59
N LYS A 264 -18.35 -2.30 16.75
CA LYS A 264 -19.56 -3.08 16.95
C LYS A 264 -19.67 -3.56 18.39
N LEU A 265 -20.78 -3.24 19.04
CA LEU A 265 -21.10 -3.64 20.41
C LEU A 265 -22.54 -4.17 20.46
N ASN A 266 -22.72 -5.39 20.99
CA ASN A 266 -24.03 -6.05 21.13
C ASN A 266 -24.83 -6.06 19.82
N GLY A 267 -24.19 -6.43 18.71
CA GLY A 267 -24.84 -6.48 17.40
C GLY A 267 -25.04 -5.12 16.70
N LYS A 268 -24.79 -3.99 17.37
CA LYS A 268 -25.00 -2.63 16.82
C LYS A 268 -23.68 -1.90 16.60
N VAL A 269 -23.67 -1.06 15.57
CA VAL A 269 -22.55 -0.22 15.17
C VAL A 269 -22.75 1.18 15.76
N GLY A 270 -21.67 1.72 16.32
CA GLY A 270 -21.53 3.09 16.80
C GLY A 270 -20.08 3.55 16.62
N ALA A 271 -19.79 4.83 16.83
CA ALA A 271 -18.44 5.38 16.68
C ALA A 271 -17.91 5.87 18.02
N ILE A 272 -16.65 5.58 18.28
CA ILE A 272 -15.91 6.08 19.44
C ILE A 272 -14.74 6.95 19.00
N ASN A 273 -14.32 7.87 19.86
CA ASN A 273 -13.10 8.63 19.66
C ASN A 273 -11.86 7.89 20.22
N ARG A 274 -10.68 8.51 20.08
CA ARG A 274 -9.39 8.00 20.57
C ARG A 274 -9.31 7.79 22.10
N ALA A 275 -10.22 8.40 22.87
CA ALA A 275 -10.35 8.18 24.32
C ALA A 275 -11.36 7.07 24.66
N GLY A 276 -11.97 6.42 23.67
CA GLY A 276 -13.00 5.41 23.86
C GLY A 276 -14.40 5.98 24.15
N ALA A 277 -14.57 7.31 24.11
CA ALA A 277 -15.88 7.92 24.33
C ALA A 277 -16.78 7.72 23.11
N THR A 278 -18.02 7.32 23.33
CA THR A 278 -19.03 7.18 22.28
C THR A 278 -19.43 8.54 21.74
N ILE A 279 -19.26 8.73 20.43
CA ILE A 279 -19.64 9.94 19.69
C ILE A 279 -20.89 9.66 18.85
N VAL A 280 -20.87 8.58 18.06
CA VAL A 280 -22.08 8.10 17.37
C VAL A 280 -22.68 6.95 18.20
N PRO A 281 -23.94 7.06 18.66
CA PRO A 281 -24.57 6.02 19.45
C PRO A 281 -24.63 4.65 18.77
N PHE A 282 -24.62 3.58 19.56
CA PHE A 282 -24.76 2.19 19.09
C PHE A 282 -26.19 1.87 18.66
N ALA A 283 -26.60 2.38 17.50
CA ALA A 283 -27.97 2.27 16.99
C ALA A 283 -28.06 1.63 15.59
N TYR A 284 -26.93 1.46 14.91
CA TYR A 284 -26.88 1.16 13.49
C TYR A 284 -26.54 -0.32 13.23
N GLU A 285 -26.92 -0.84 12.07
CA GLU A 285 -26.60 -2.17 11.59
C GLU A 285 -25.23 -2.21 10.90
N ASP A 286 -24.89 -1.11 10.22
CA ASP A 286 -23.66 -0.96 9.44
C ASP A 286 -23.28 0.53 9.31
N ALA A 287 -22.02 0.82 9.00
CA ALA A 287 -21.52 2.17 8.78
C ALA A 287 -20.30 2.19 7.85
N GLY A 288 -20.16 3.29 7.11
CA GLY A 288 -18.97 3.58 6.32
C GLY A 288 -17.84 4.19 7.13
N GLU A 289 -16.73 4.50 6.46
CA GLU A 289 -15.64 5.28 7.02
C GLU A 289 -16.00 6.78 7.05
N PHE A 290 -15.46 7.53 8.01
CA PHE A 290 -15.58 9.00 8.01
C PHE A 290 -14.73 9.59 6.90
N ALA A 291 -15.33 10.48 6.10
CA ALA A 291 -14.65 11.27 5.10
C ALA A 291 -15.32 12.64 4.94
N GLY A 292 -14.54 13.71 5.02
CA GLY A 292 -15.05 15.06 4.94
C GLY A 292 -15.94 15.46 6.13
N GLY A 293 -15.75 14.84 7.29
CA GLY A 293 -16.55 15.08 8.51
C GLY A 293 -17.87 14.33 8.59
N ILE A 294 -18.17 13.44 7.64
CA ILE A 294 -19.43 12.69 7.59
C ILE A 294 -19.20 11.21 7.30
N ALA A 295 -20.15 10.36 7.67
CA ALA A 295 -20.18 8.94 7.35
C ALA A 295 -21.60 8.48 7.05
N TYR A 296 -21.75 7.48 6.18
CA TYR A 296 -23.04 6.81 6.04
C TYR A 296 -23.26 5.81 7.18
N VAL A 297 -24.52 5.65 7.55
CA VAL A 297 -24.97 4.68 8.55
C VAL A 297 -26.22 3.95 8.04
N LYS A 298 -26.41 2.71 8.46
CA LYS A 298 -27.55 1.88 8.06
C LYS A 298 -28.39 1.50 9.27
N LYS A 299 -29.71 1.66 9.19
CA LYS A 299 -30.67 1.25 10.23
C LYS A 299 -31.96 0.80 9.57
N ASN A 300 -32.51 -0.34 10.00
CA ASN A 300 -33.73 -0.93 9.45
C ASN A 300 -33.66 -1.09 7.92
N GLY A 301 -32.50 -1.50 7.40
CA GLY A 301 -32.29 -1.67 5.95
C GLY A 301 -32.11 -0.36 5.15
N LYS A 302 -32.28 0.81 5.76
CA LYS A 302 -32.17 2.13 5.10
C LYS A 302 -30.90 2.86 5.51
N PHE A 303 -30.40 3.70 4.61
CA PHE A 303 -29.19 4.49 4.80
C PHE A 303 -29.50 5.93 5.21
N GLY A 304 -28.65 6.48 6.07
CA GLY A 304 -28.63 7.88 6.49
C GLY A 304 -27.19 8.38 6.59
N ILE A 305 -27.00 9.64 6.97
CA ILE A 305 -25.69 10.28 7.13
C ILE A 305 -25.59 10.87 8.54
N VAL A 306 -24.48 10.60 9.21
CA VAL A 306 -24.11 11.25 10.48
C VAL A 306 -22.85 12.10 10.28
N ASP A 307 -22.74 13.17 11.05
CA ASP A 307 -21.51 13.95 11.18
C ASP A 307 -20.57 13.36 12.24
N ASN A 308 -19.35 13.88 12.28
CA ASN A 308 -18.32 13.50 13.25
C ASN A 308 -18.56 14.01 14.69
N ASN A 309 -19.70 14.64 14.97
CA ASN A 309 -20.19 14.92 16.32
C ASN A 309 -21.32 13.96 16.73
N GLY A 310 -21.68 13.00 15.88
CA GLY A 310 -22.76 12.05 16.12
C GLY A 310 -24.14 12.56 15.75
N LYS A 311 -24.25 13.73 15.12
CA LYS A 311 -25.54 14.29 14.69
C LYS A 311 -25.94 13.67 13.36
N GLU A 312 -27.17 13.20 13.28
CA GLU A 312 -27.78 12.75 12.03
C GLU A 312 -28.07 13.96 11.13
N ILE A 313 -27.38 14.04 9.98
CA ILE A 313 -27.59 15.07 8.94
C ILE A 313 -28.73 14.63 8.03
N ILE A 314 -28.72 13.36 7.62
CA ILE A 314 -29.77 12.74 6.82
C ILE A 314 -30.30 11.54 7.59
N PRO A 315 -31.61 11.47 7.87
CA PRO A 315 -32.18 10.33 8.57
C PRO A 315 -32.06 9.05 7.76
N THR A 316 -32.12 7.90 8.42
CA THR A 316 -32.01 6.59 7.78
C THR A 316 -33.26 6.26 6.95
N VAL A 317 -33.39 6.87 5.78
CA VAL A 317 -34.55 6.76 4.87
C VAL A 317 -34.15 6.40 3.43
N CYS A 318 -32.86 6.44 3.11
CA CYS A 318 -32.35 6.23 1.75
C CYS A 318 -32.21 4.74 1.43
N ASP A 319 -32.33 4.38 0.15
CA ASP A 319 -32.20 2.98 -0.30
C ASP A 319 -30.74 2.56 -0.51
N ALA A 320 -29.84 3.52 -0.78
CA ALA A 320 -28.42 3.26 -0.93
C ALA A 320 -27.57 4.48 -0.53
N ALA A 321 -26.38 4.19 -0.02
CA ALA A 321 -25.31 5.17 0.18
C ALA A 321 -23.96 4.53 -0.18
N GLY A 322 -23.01 5.35 -0.66
CA GLY A 322 -21.68 4.89 -0.99
C GLY A 322 -20.64 6.01 -0.96
N ASN A 323 -19.38 5.64 -0.74
CA ASN A 323 -18.26 6.56 -0.82
C ASN A 323 -17.95 6.88 -2.30
N TYR A 324 -17.83 8.16 -2.61
CA TYR A 324 -17.48 8.69 -3.92
C TYR A 324 -16.14 9.43 -3.85
N GLN A 325 -15.38 9.45 -4.96
CA GLN A 325 -14.01 9.95 -5.02
C GLN A 325 -13.77 11.26 -4.26
N ASN A 326 -12.56 11.39 -3.68
CA ASN A 326 -12.09 12.57 -2.94
C ASN A 326 -12.87 12.86 -1.64
N GLY A 327 -13.22 11.81 -0.88
CA GLY A 327 -13.84 11.95 0.44
C GLY A 327 -15.27 12.49 0.42
N LYS A 328 -16.00 12.27 -0.67
CA LYS A 328 -17.41 12.64 -0.81
C LYS A 328 -18.29 11.44 -0.53
N ILE A 329 -19.48 11.65 0.02
CA ILE A 329 -20.49 10.60 0.15
C ILE A 329 -21.63 10.89 -0.83
N ALA A 330 -21.94 9.91 -1.66
CA ALA A 330 -23.12 9.94 -2.53
C ALA A 330 -24.24 9.15 -1.85
N VAL A 331 -25.42 9.78 -1.77
CA VAL A 331 -26.62 9.13 -1.24
C VAL A 331 -27.68 9.12 -2.33
N ILE A 332 -28.33 7.97 -2.51
CA ILE A 332 -29.44 7.81 -3.45
C ILE A 332 -30.72 7.80 -2.62
N VAL A 333 -31.51 8.86 -2.78
CA VAL A 333 -32.85 8.95 -2.21
C VAL A 333 -33.83 8.42 -3.25
N SER A 334 -34.56 7.35 -2.93
CA SER A 334 -35.63 6.84 -3.81
C SER A 334 -36.99 7.07 -3.15
N PHE A 335 -37.81 7.87 -3.82
CA PHE A 335 -39.27 7.81 -3.76
C PHE A 335 -39.75 7.80 -5.21
N LYS A 336 -39.62 6.66 -5.92
CA LYS A 336 -40.11 6.49 -7.31
C LYS A 336 -39.52 7.50 -8.33
N GLY A 337 -38.21 7.76 -8.27
CA GLY A 337 -37.47 8.65 -9.17
C GLY A 337 -36.18 9.11 -8.48
N TYR A 338 -35.03 8.69 -8.98
CA TYR A 338 -33.75 8.77 -8.25
C TYR A 338 -33.17 10.20 -8.26
N GLU A 339 -32.95 10.80 -7.08
CA GLU A 339 -32.14 12.01 -6.92
C GLU A 339 -30.78 11.61 -6.29
N VAL A 340 -29.67 11.92 -6.96
CA VAL A 340 -28.31 11.73 -6.43
C VAL A 340 -27.88 13.03 -5.77
N ARG A 341 -27.73 13.03 -4.45
CA ARG A 341 -27.15 14.18 -3.73
C ARG A 341 -25.70 13.89 -3.37
N ALA A 342 -24.80 14.67 -3.97
CA ALA A 342 -23.42 14.76 -3.51
C ALA A 342 -23.36 15.78 -2.39
N LEU A 343 -23.10 15.34 -1.16
CA LEU A 343 -22.85 16.26 -0.05
C LEU A 343 -21.40 16.74 -0.09
N ARG A 344 -21.23 18.04 0.05
CA ARG A 344 -19.95 18.74 0.21
C ARG A 344 -19.95 19.39 1.60
N LYS A 345 -18.79 19.45 2.23
CA LYS A 345 -18.55 20.45 3.28
C LYS A 345 -18.18 21.79 2.66
#